data_AF-A0A959EJU4-F1
#
_entry.id   AF-A0A959EJU4-F1
#
_cell.length_a   1.000
_cell.length_b   1.000
_cell.length_c   1.000
_cell.angle_alpha   90.00
_cell.angle_beta   90.00
_cell.angle_gamma   90.00
#
_symmetry.space_group_name_H-M   'P 1'
#
loop_
_entity.id
_entity.type
_entity.pdbx_description
1 polymer ?
#
loop_
_entity_poly.entity_id
_entity_poly.type
_entity_poly.pdbx_seq_one_letter_code
_entity_poly.pdbx_strand_id
1 'polypeptide(L)'
;MRTFTRLLTGGFLACCLLAEPVGSAAQEYRMIDGTMNNPTHPAWGAAGILLSTAATVGYDDGVSAPAGPARPNPRFISNALFSQNTLADDPRGLSAYTWAWGQFIDHDITLVGDHPTETMDIPVPPFDAFFDPLGTGEVVIGMHRSDYDPATGTGPDNPRRHKNGITAFIDASAVYGSDLTRAGWLRTFSGGKLKMSAGNLPPFNTLTGEYDGPVDPAAPEMAMPMPFVQKWFVAGDLRANENPMLLS
;
A
#
# COMPACT_ATOMS: atom_id res chain seq x y z
N MET A 1 59.62 -8.38 51.25
CA MET A 1 58.36 -9.13 51.15
C MET A 1 57.25 -8.12 50.88
N ARG A 2 56.71 -8.11 49.64
CA ARG A 2 55.44 -7.52 49.12
C ARG A 2 55.01 -6.14 49.71
N THR A 3 54.77 -5.08 48.93
CA THR A 3 53.72 -5.00 47.89
C THR A 3 53.91 -3.74 47.03
N PHE A 4 53.72 -3.89 45.72
CA PHE A 4 53.45 -2.82 44.76
C PHE A 4 52.03 -2.27 44.97
N THR A 5 51.85 -0.95 44.94
CA THR A 5 50.54 -0.33 44.75
C THR A 5 50.62 0.61 43.55
N ARG A 6 49.87 0.25 42.50
CA ARG A 6 49.69 1.00 41.25
C ARG A 6 48.97 2.32 41.52
N LEU A 7 49.48 3.44 41.00
CA LEU A 7 48.67 4.63 40.75
C LEU A 7 47.78 4.36 39.54
N LEU A 8 46.46 4.41 39.74
CA LEU A 8 45.46 4.49 38.67
C LEU A 8 45.35 5.96 38.25
N THR A 9 45.88 6.30 37.08
CA THR A 9 45.57 7.57 36.40
C THR A 9 44.21 7.43 35.71
N GLY A 10 43.17 7.97 36.35
CA GLY A 10 41.85 8.13 35.74
C GLY A 10 41.86 9.28 34.74
N GLY A 11 42.00 8.97 33.46
CA GLY A 11 41.74 9.91 32.36
C GLY A 11 40.25 9.96 32.08
N PHE A 12 39.57 11.04 32.47
CA PHE A 12 38.21 11.33 32.02
C PHE A 12 38.27 11.70 30.54
N LEU A 13 37.87 10.77 29.67
CA LEU A 13 37.60 11.04 28.26
C LEU A 13 36.27 11.80 28.21
N ALA A 14 36.33 13.13 28.11
CA ALA A 14 35.17 13.95 27.81
C ALA A 14 34.73 13.66 26.36
N CYS A 15 33.86 12.67 26.19
CA CYS A 15 33.15 12.46 24.95
C CYS A 15 32.16 13.62 24.79
N CYS A 16 32.57 14.66 24.05
CA CYS A 16 31.64 15.64 23.52
C CYS A 16 30.75 14.94 22.50
N LEU A 17 29.63 14.38 22.97
CA LEU A 17 28.49 14.12 22.11
C LEU A 17 28.03 15.49 21.60
N LEU A 18 28.40 15.80 20.36
CA LEU A 18 27.75 16.85 19.60
C LEU A 18 26.28 16.43 19.49
N ALA A 19 25.45 16.99 20.36
CA ALA A 19 24.02 17.02 20.12
C ALA A 19 23.86 17.85 18.84
N GLU A 20 23.69 17.18 17.71
CA GLU A 20 23.15 17.80 16.51
C GLU A 20 21.89 18.55 16.96
N PRO A 21 21.79 19.87 16.73
CA PRO A 21 20.56 20.56 17.00
C PRO A 21 19.52 19.88 16.13
N VAL A 22 18.53 19.23 16.76
CA VAL A 22 17.31 18.81 16.08
C VAL A 22 16.63 20.12 15.69
N GLY A 23 17.03 20.64 14.54
CA GLY A 23 16.48 21.85 13.97
C GLY A 23 15.00 21.60 13.79
N SER A 24 14.19 22.29 14.60
CA SER A 24 12.78 22.49 14.33
C SER A 24 12.66 23.42 13.13
N ALA A 25 13.06 22.91 11.96
CA ALA A 25 12.61 23.46 10.70
C ALA A 25 11.27 22.78 10.43
N ALA A 26 10.17 23.53 10.57
CA ALA A 26 8.94 23.12 9.91
C ALA A 26 9.29 22.93 8.42
N GLN A 27 9.04 21.74 7.90
CA GLN A 27 9.37 21.44 6.51
C GLN A 27 8.48 22.30 5.61
N GLU A 28 9.06 23.15 4.76
CA GLU A 28 8.29 24.02 3.87
C GLU A 28 7.48 23.21 2.84
N TYR A 29 8.04 22.09 2.38
CA TYR A 29 7.43 21.15 1.45
C TYR A 29 7.53 19.72 1.97
N ARG A 30 6.52 18.88 1.74
CA ARG A 30 6.49 17.48 2.21
C ARG A 30 7.58 16.64 1.53
N MET A 31 8.13 15.66 2.26
CA MET A 31 8.89 14.57 1.63
C MET A 31 7.94 13.66 0.84
N ILE A 32 8.41 13.14 -0.29
CA ILE A 32 7.64 12.21 -1.14
C ILE A 32 7.30 10.91 -0.41
N ASP A 33 8.17 10.45 0.48
CA ASP A 33 7.96 9.24 1.28
C ASP A 33 7.21 9.48 2.59
N GLY A 34 6.77 10.72 2.85
CA GLY A 34 6.05 11.10 4.07
C GLY A 34 6.91 11.22 5.33
N THR A 35 8.24 11.02 5.25
CA THR A 35 9.12 11.21 6.41
C THR A 35 9.19 12.67 6.86
N MET A 36 9.63 12.88 8.11
CA MET A 36 9.82 14.20 8.74
C MET A 36 8.52 15.02 8.93
N ASN A 37 7.34 14.44 8.66
CA ASN A 37 6.06 15.14 8.87
C ASN A 37 5.81 15.46 10.36
N ASN A 38 6.13 14.51 11.25
CA ASN A 38 6.10 14.72 12.68
C ASN A 38 7.52 15.02 13.22
N PRO A 39 7.76 16.17 13.88
CA PRO A 39 9.10 16.58 14.31
C PRO A 39 9.69 15.70 15.43
N THR A 40 8.85 15.01 16.20
CA THR A 40 9.28 14.13 17.30
C THR A 40 9.37 12.67 16.84
N HIS A 41 8.52 12.27 15.90
CA HIS A 41 8.45 10.91 15.37
C HIS A 41 8.55 10.94 13.84
N PRO A 42 9.75 11.18 13.27
CA PRO A 42 9.91 11.45 11.85
C PRO A 42 9.40 10.36 10.89
N ALA A 43 9.25 9.12 11.35
CA ALA A 43 8.77 8.00 10.53
C ALA A 43 7.24 7.85 10.55
N TRP A 44 6.51 8.55 11.42
CA TRP A 44 5.05 8.39 11.49
C TRP A 44 4.39 8.82 10.19
N GLY A 45 3.55 7.93 9.64
CA GLY A 45 2.85 8.11 8.37
C GLY A 45 3.71 7.99 7.11
N ALA A 46 5.01 7.72 7.23
CA ALA A 46 5.87 7.48 6.08
C ALA A 46 5.51 6.16 5.35
N ALA A 47 5.80 6.10 4.06
CA ALA A 47 5.65 4.88 3.28
C ALA A 47 6.54 3.75 3.84
N GLY A 48 6.04 2.52 3.81
CA GLY A 48 6.73 1.32 4.27
C GLY A 48 6.64 1.05 5.78
N ILE A 49 6.00 1.91 6.58
CA ILE A 49 5.81 1.63 8.01
C ILE A 49 4.61 0.70 8.26
N LEU A 50 4.58 0.09 9.44
CA LEU A 50 3.47 -0.76 9.86
C LEU A 50 2.15 0.02 9.96
N LEU A 51 1.05 -0.58 9.48
CA LEU A 51 -0.29 -0.08 9.72
C LEU A 51 -0.59 0.02 11.21
N SER A 52 -1.33 1.07 11.59
CA SER A 52 -1.84 1.25 12.94
C SER A 52 -2.99 0.29 13.21
N THR A 53 -3.07 -0.23 14.43
CA THR A 53 -4.11 -1.17 14.85
C THR A 53 -4.88 -0.60 16.03
N ALA A 54 -6.18 -0.37 15.86
CA ALA A 54 -7.06 0.07 16.96
C ALA A 54 -7.51 -1.08 17.88
N ALA A 55 -7.31 -2.33 17.45
CA ALA A 55 -7.64 -3.54 18.19
C ALA A 55 -6.46 -4.51 18.19
N THR A 56 -6.51 -5.51 19.08
CA THR A 56 -5.52 -6.59 19.09
C THR A 56 -5.62 -7.42 17.82
N VAL A 57 -4.47 -7.82 17.28
CA VAL A 57 -4.40 -8.71 16.11
C VAL A 57 -4.99 -10.06 16.48
N GLY A 58 -6.00 -10.51 15.73
CA GLY A 58 -6.77 -11.71 16.04
C GLY A 58 -6.46 -12.87 15.09
N TYR A 59 -5.24 -13.41 15.13
CA TYR A 59 -4.87 -14.68 14.48
C TYR A 59 -5.30 -15.89 15.34
N ASP A 60 -5.55 -17.04 14.72
CA ASP A 60 -6.02 -18.27 15.40
C ASP A 60 -5.01 -18.78 16.42
N ASP A 61 -3.73 -18.74 16.03
CA ASP A 61 -2.57 -19.11 16.85
C ASP A 61 -1.99 -17.93 17.64
N GLY A 62 -2.61 -16.75 17.53
CA GLY A 62 -2.08 -15.50 18.08
C GLY A 62 -0.82 -14.98 17.38
N VAL A 63 -0.38 -15.59 16.28
CA VAL A 63 0.88 -15.26 15.59
C VAL A 63 0.64 -14.88 14.13
N SER A 64 0.13 -15.79 13.31
CA SER A 64 -0.01 -15.58 11.88
C SER A 64 -1.04 -16.48 11.20
N ALA A 65 -1.57 -17.51 11.85
CA ALA A 65 -2.58 -18.38 11.27
C ALA A 65 -3.92 -17.63 11.11
N PRO A 66 -4.50 -17.55 9.90
CA PRO A 66 -5.79 -16.89 9.70
C PRO A 66 -6.86 -17.40 10.67
N ALA A 67 -7.53 -16.48 11.36
CA ALA A 67 -8.52 -16.84 12.37
C ALA A 67 -9.85 -17.30 11.78
N GLY A 68 -10.53 -18.13 12.57
CA GLY A 68 -11.89 -18.59 12.27
C GLY A 68 -11.95 -19.69 11.21
N PRO A 69 -11.18 -20.79 11.35
CA PRO A 69 -11.30 -21.95 10.45
C PRO A 69 -12.70 -22.57 10.43
N ALA A 70 -13.51 -22.33 11.48
CA ALA A 70 -14.90 -22.76 11.58
C ALA A 70 -15.92 -21.67 11.16
N ARG A 71 -15.48 -20.51 10.69
CA ARG A 71 -16.40 -19.46 10.20
C ARG A 71 -17.01 -19.86 8.86
N PRO A 72 -18.21 -19.36 8.51
CA PRO A 72 -18.80 -19.65 7.22
C PRO A 72 -17.89 -19.20 6.07
N ASN A 73 -17.95 -19.95 4.97
CA ASN A 73 -17.21 -19.65 3.76
C ASN A 73 -17.48 -18.21 3.27
N PRO A 74 -16.46 -17.43 2.86
CA PRO A 74 -16.63 -16.04 2.42
C PRO A 74 -17.59 -15.87 1.24
N ARG A 75 -17.56 -16.78 0.26
CA ARG A 75 -18.48 -16.74 -0.89
C ARG A 75 -19.93 -17.05 -0.47
N PHE A 76 -20.11 -17.98 0.47
CA PHE A 76 -21.42 -18.22 1.06
C PHE A 76 -21.98 -16.97 1.76
N ILE A 77 -21.16 -16.29 2.58
CA ILE A 77 -21.54 -15.02 3.23
C ILE A 77 -21.88 -13.95 2.19
N SER A 78 -21.06 -13.83 1.14
CA SER A 78 -21.27 -12.90 0.03
C SER A 78 -22.64 -13.10 -0.62
N ASN A 79 -22.97 -14.34 -0.97
CA ASN A 79 -24.26 -14.69 -1.57
C ASN A 79 -25.43 -14.43 -0.62
N ALA A 80 -25.27 -14.70 0.67
CA ALA A 80 -26.34 -14.55 1.66
C ALA A 80 -26.66 -13.09 2.00
N LEU A 81 -25.65 -12.20 1.97
CA LEU A 81 -25.80 -10.81 2.45
C LEU A 81 -25.80 -9.76 1.33
N PHE A 82 -25.09 -9.99 0.23
CA PHE A 82 -24.85 -8.98 -0.80
C PHE A 82 -25.49 -9.31 -2.15
N SER A 83 -26.24 -10.42 -2.24
CA SER A 83 -27.04 -10.71 -3.43
C SER A 83 -28.18 -9.71 -3.56
N GLN A 84 -28.22 -8.99 -4.68
CA GLN A 84 -29.20 -7.96 -4.96
C GLN A 84 -29.85 -8.22 -6.33
N ASN A 85 -31.19 -8.14 -6.39
CA ASN A 85 -31.99 -8.42 -7.59
C ASN A 85 -32.74 -7.18 -8.12
N THR A 86 -32.60 -6.04 -7.46
CA THR A 86 -33.22 -4.77 -7.86
C THR A 86 -32.20 -3.65 -7.77
N LEU A 87 -32.45 -2.51 -8.42
CA LEU A 87 -31.64 -1.32 -8.16
C LEU A 87 -31.93 -0.81 -6.74
N ALA A 88 -30.89 -0.28 -6.10
CA ALA A 88 -30.97 0.33 -4.78
C ALA A 88 -30.28 1.70 -4.87
N ASP A 89 -31.07 2.75 -4.97
CA ASP A 89 -30.55 4.12 -5.02
C ASP A 89 -30.06 4.56 -3.64
N ASP A 90 -29.01 5.39 -3.59
CA ASP A 90 -28.54 5.96 -2.32
C ASP A 90 -29.64 6.87 -1.74
N PRO A 91 -30.11 6.61 -0.50
CA PRO A 91 -31.24 7.35 0.08
C PRO A 91 -30.91 8.81 0.40
N ARG A 92 -29.64 9.21 0.33
CA ARG A 92 -29.19 10.59 0.50
C ARG A 92 -29.01 11.33 -0.83
N GLY A 93 -29.23 10.64 -1.96
CA GLY A 93 -29.07 11.20 -3.30
C GLY A 93 -27.62 11.47 -3.68
N LEU A 94 -26.66 10.74 -3.12
CA LEU A 94 -25.24 10.89 -3.48
C LEU A 94 -24.98 10.39 -4.90
N SER A 95 -24.15 11.14 -5.63
CA SER A 95 -23.70 10.73 -6.96
C SER A 95 -22.61 9.65 -6.91
N ALA A 96 -22.42 8.92 -8.00
CA ALA A 96 -21.33 7.96 -8.14
C ALA A 96 -19.92 8.57 -7.92
N TYR A 97 -19.76 9.89 -8.11
CA TYR A 97 -18.51 10.59 -7.81
C TYR A 97 -18.11 10.44 -6.33
N THR A 98 -19.06 10.33 -5.40
CA THR A 98 -18.74 10.15 -3.98
C THR A 98 -18.06 8.81 -3.72
N TRP A 99 -18.47 7.74 -4.42
CA TRP A 99 -17.80 6.44 -4.35
C TRP A 99 -16.40 6.51 -4.97
N ALA A 100 -16.28 7.07 -6.18
CA ALA A 100 -14.99 7.19 -6.88
C ALA A 100 -13.98 8.04 -6.09
N TRP A 101 -14.42 9.17 -5.52
CA TRP A 101 -13.59 10.01 -4.67
C TRP A 101 -13.16 9.29 -3.38
N GLY A 102 -14.05 8.48 -2.79
CA GLY A 102 -13.71 7.62 -1.66
C GLY A 102 -12.58 6.64 -2.01
N GLN A 103 -12.64 6.01 -3.18
CA GLN A 103 -11.58 5.12 -3.68
C GLN A 103 -10.28 5.89 -3.95
N PHE A 104 -10.35 7.08 -4.56
CA PHE A 104 -9.18 7.91 -4.79
C PHE A 104 -8.46 8.28 -3.48
N ILE A 105 -9.22 8.62 -2.42
CA ILE A 105 -8.65 8.91 -1.10
C ILE A 105 -8.08 7.65 -0.44
N ASP A 106 -8.75 6.49 -0.54
CA ASP A 106 -8.19 5.20 -0.07
C ASP A 106 -6.82 4.92 -0.70
N HIS A 107 -6.68 5.21 -1.99
CA HIS A 107 -5.44 5.04 -2.75
C HIS A 107 -4.37 6.09 -2.41
N ASP A 108 -4.71 7.15 -1.69
CA ASP A 108 -3.77 8.16 -1.20
C ASP A 108 -3.21 7.82 0.18
N ILE A 109 -3.92 7.00 0.96
CA ILE A 109 -3.62 6.78 2.38
C ILE A 109 -3.25 5.35 2.73
N THR A 110 -3.65 4.34 1.94
CA THR A 110 -3.34 2.93 2.22
C THR A 110 -3.11 2.07 0.99
N LEU A 111 -2.11 1.19 1.08
CA LEU A 111 -1.82 0.13 0.14
C LEU A 111 -1.18 -1.04 0.89
N VAL A 112 -1.72 -2.25 0.73
CA VAL A 112 -1.03 -3.48 1.14
C VAL A 112 -1.03 -4.42 -0.06
N GLY A 113 0.15 -4.81 -0.50
CA GLY A 113 0.31 -5.72 -1.63
C GLY A 113 0.00 -7.17 -1.24
N ASP A 114 -0.05 -8.03 -2.25
CA ASP A 114 -0.20 -9.48 -2.07
C ASP A 114 1.14 -10.15 -1.76
N HIS A 115 1.12 -11.15 -0.88
CA HIS A 115 2.26 -12.01 -0.65
C HIS A 115 2.42 -12.96 -1.85
N PRO A 116 3.61 -13.04 -2.48
CA PRO A 116 3.79 -13.67 -3.77
C PRO A 116 3.48 -15.17 -3.79
N THR A 117 3.51 -15.84 -2.64
CA THR A 117 3.41 -17.31 -2.55
C THR A 117 2.45 -17.81 -1.48
N GLU A 118 1.86 -16.95 -0.65
CA GLU A 118 0.92 -17.40 0.39
C GLU A 118 -0.50 -17.34 -0.15
N THR A 119 -1.02 -18.46 -0.64
CA THR A 119 -2.40 -18.52 -1.12
C THR A 119 -3.40 -18.68 0.03
N MET A 120 -4.61 -18.19 -0.19
CA MET A 120 -5.76 -18.34 0.70
C MET A 120 -7.03 -18.42 -0.17
N ASP A 121 -7.07 -19.44 -1.02
CA ASP A 121 -8.16 -19.63 -1.97
C ASP A 121 -9.51 -19.72 -1.27
N ILE A 122 -10.55 -19.19 -1.93
CA ILE A 122 -11.92 -19.23 -1.44
C ILE A 122 -12.65 -20.36 -2.17
N PRO A 123 -13.02 -21.46 -1.50
CA PRO A 123 -13.83 -22.50 -2.11
C PRO A 123 -15.17 -21.93 -2.55
N VAL A 124 -15.57 -22.19 -3.78
CA VAL A 124 -16.88 -21.78 -4.30
C VAL A 124 -17.91 -22.84 -3.91
N PRO A 125 -19.05 -22.46 -3.31
CA PRO A 125 -20.13 -23.41 -3.04
C PRO A 125 -20.62 -24.07 -4.35
N PRO A 126 -20.89 -25.39 -4.36
CA PRO A 126 -21.47 -26.04 -5.53
C PRO A 126 -22.77 -25.34 -5.96
N PHE A 127 -22.99 -25.24 -7.27
CA PHE A 127 -24.13 -24.56 -7.89
C PHE A 127 -24.15 -23.04 -7.63
N ASP A 128 -23.00 -22.44 -7.30
CA ASP A 128 -22.86 -20.98 -7.35
C ASP A 128 -23.14 -20.49 -8.77
N ALA A 129 -24.12 -19.61 -8.92
CA ALA A 129 -24.64 -19.18 -10.23
C ALA A 129 -23.58 -18.53 -11.14
N PHE A 130 -22.49 -17.99 -10.57
CA PHE A 130 -21.49 -17.23 -11.32
C PHE A 130 -20.21 -18.03 -11.54
N PHE A 131 -19.74 -18.73 -10.51
CA PHE A 131 -18.43 -19.38 -10.55
C PHE A 131 -18.51 -20.89 -10.76
N ASP A 132 -19.54 -21.57 -10.25
CA ASP A 132 -19.72 -23.03 -10.40
C ASP A 132 -21.19 -23.40 -10.72
N PRO A 133 -21.72 -22.97 -11.87
CA PRO A 133 -23.14 -23.18 -12.20
C PRO A 133 -23.49 -24.66 -12.43
N LEU A 134 -22.49 -25.51 -12.70
CA LEU A 134 -22.67 -26.95 -12.90
C LEU A 134 -22.56 -27.76 -11.60
N GLY A 135 -22.17 -27.11 -10.49
CA GLY A 135 -22.03 -27.74 -9.17
C GLY A 135 -20.98 -28.82 -9.13
N THR A 136 -19.82 -28.56 -9.73
CA THR A 136 -18.68 -29.48 -9.65
C THR A 136 -18.16 -29.59 -8.22
N GLY A 137 -18.25 -28.51 -7.44
CA GLY A 137 -17.67 -28.41 -6.10
C GLY A 137 -16.15 -28.29 -6.08
N GLU A 138 -15.52 -28.06 -7.25
CA GLU A 138 -14.06 -27.99 -7.41
C GLU A 138 -13.56 -26.57 -7.66
N VAL A 139 -14.46 -25.62 -7.92
CA VAL A 139 -14.08 -24.25 -8.27
C VAL A 139 -13.59 -23.50 -7.03
N VAL A 140 -12.52 -22.73 -7.20
CA VAL A 140 -11.99 -21.81 -6.20
C VAL A 140 -11.83 -20.41 -6.81
N ILE A 141 -12.03 -19.38 -6.00
CA ILE A 141 -11.57 -18.03 -6.31
C ILE A 141 -10.17 -17.90 -5.72
N GLY A 142 -9.17 -17.78 -6.59
CA GLY A 142 -7.78 -17.65 -6.18
C GLY A 142 -7.54 -16.33 -5.45
N MET A 143 -6.83 -16.39 -4.33
CA MET A 143 -6.46 -15.22 -3.54
C MET A 143 -5.12 -15.45 -2.86
N HIS A 144 -4.34 -14.38 -2.73
CA HIS A 144 -3.14 -14.36 -1.92
C HIS A 144 -3.42 -13.66 -0.58
N ARG A 145 -2.71 -14.08 0.47
CA ARG A 145 -2.68 -13.31 1.72
C ARG A 145 -1.94 -12.01 1.47
N SER A 146 -2.31 -10.96 2.20
CA SER A 146 -1.56 -9.70 2.16
C SER A 146 -0.10 -9.90 2.59
N ASP A 147 0.82 -9.21 1.91
CA ASP A 147 2.22 -9.13 2.28
C ASP A 147 2.39 -8.51 3.67
N TYR A 148 3.46 -8.88 4.36
CA TYR A 148 3.65 -8.54 5.76
C TYR A 148 5.09 -8.12 6.04
N ASP A 149 5.35 -7.55 7.21
CA ASP A 149 6.72 -7.25 7.64
C ASP A 149 7.41 -8.54 8.12
N PRO A 150 8.51 -8.99 7.47
CA PRO A 150 9.25 -10.19 7.88
C PRO A 150 9.83 -10.13 9.30
N ALA A 151 9.94 -8.95 9.91
CA ALA A 151 10.33 -8.79 11.30
C ALA A 151 9.19 -9.07 12.30
N THR A 152 7.98 -9.38 11.81
CA THR A 152 6.77 -9.67 12.60
C THR A 152 6.26 -11.09 12.35
N GLY A 153 5.31 -11.56 13.16
CA GLY A 153 4.82 -12.93 13.08
C GLY A 153 5.80 -13.94 13.67
N THR A 154 6.65 -13.52 14.60
CA THR A 154 7.68 -14.37 15.24
C THR A 154 7.20 -15.03 16.52
N GLY A 155 6.02 -14.63 17.03
CA GLY A 155 5.40 -15.22 18.22
C GLY A 155 4.20 -14.39 18.71
N PRO A 156 3.52 -14.82 19.78
CA PRO A 156 2.31 -14.15 20.27
C PRO A 156 2.52 -12.70 20.73
N ASP A 157 3.72 -12.36 21.21
CA ASP A 157 4.09 -11.00 21.60
C ASP A 157 4.52 -10.11 20.41
N ASN A 158 4.67 -10.70 19.23
CA ASN A 158 5.00 -10.02 17.98
C ASN A 158 4.25 -10.67 16.81
N PRO A 159 2.90 -10.59 16.81
CA PRO A 159 2.08 -11.19 15.76
C PRO A 159 2.36 -10.54 14.41
N ARG A 160 1.97 -11.20 13.33
CA ARG A 160 2.18 -10.72 11.95
C ARG A 160 1.49 -9.36 11.76
N ARG A 161 2.20 -8.40 11.18
CA ARG A 161 1.68 -7.06 10.85
C ARG A 161 2.02 -6.69 9.41
N HIS A 162 1.21 -5.79 8.85
CA HIS A 162 1.30 -5.37 7.46
C HIS A 162 1.89 -3.96 7.38
N LYS A 163 2.72 -3.74 6.36
CA LYS A 163 3.24 -2.42 6.04
C LYS A 163 2.25 -1.69 5.13
N ASN A 164 2.13 -0.39 5.32
CA ASN A 164 1.53 0.49 4.32
C ASN A 164 2.56 0.74 3.21
N GLY A 165 2.26 0.41 1.96
CA GLY A 165 3.15 0.61 0.82
C GLY A 165 3.26 2.08 0.37
N ILE A 166 2.37 2.94 0.86
CA ILE A 166 2.31 4.37 0.53
C ILE A 166 2.27 5.24 1.80
N THR A 167 2.32 6.56 1.64
CA THR A 167 2.16 7.51 2.75
C THR A 167 0.79 7.34 3.40
N ALA A 168 0.67 7.63 4.69
CA ALA A 168 -0.60 7.56 5.43
C ALA A 168 -1.35 8.91 5.49
N PHE A 169 -0.86 9.92 4.77
CA PHE A 169 -1.40 11.27 4.77
C PHE A 169 -2.30 11.46 3.55
N ILE A 170 -3.27 12.36 3.66
CA ILE A 170 -3.91 12.92 2.47
C ILE A 170 -2.96 13.98 1.93
N ASP A 171 -2.03 13.57 1.06
CA ASP A 171 -0.96 14.41 0.52
C ASP A 171 -0.78 14.29 -1.00
N ALA A 172 -1.75 13.68 -1.68
CA ALA A 172 -1.75 13.46 -3.13
C ALA A 172 -0.60 12.56 -3.59
N SER A 173 -0.14 11.64 -2.74
CA SER A 173 0.74 10.54 -3.13
C SER A 173 0.15 9.67 -4.24
N ALA A 174 -1.18 9.58 -4.37
CA ALA A 174 -1.86 8.95 -5.50
C ALA A 174 -1.55 9.62 -6.84
N VAL A 175 -1.18 10.91 -6.83
CA VAL A 175 -0.78 11.69 -8.00
C VAL A 175 0.75 11.73 -8.15
N TYR A 176 1.47 11.99 -7.06
CA TYR A 176 2.90 12.30 -7.08
C TYR A 176 3.82 11.11 -6.78
N GLY A 177 3.28 10.01 -6.26
CA GLY A 177 4.01 8.84 -5.80
C GLY A 177 4.41 8.93 -4.33
N SER A 178 4.75 7.78 -3.76
CA SER A 178 5.25 7.64 -2.38
C SER A 178 6.75 7.34 -2.30
N ASP A 179 7.44 7.36 -3.45
CA ASP A 179 8.88 7.17 -3.53
C ASP A 179 9.51 8.10 -4.58
N LEU A 180 10.77 8.47 -4.37
CA LEU A 180 11.48 9.42 -5.23
C LEU A 180 11.69 8.91 -6.67
N THR A 181 11.73 7.59 -6.89
CA THR A 181 11.92 7.00 -8.22
C THR A 181 10.67 7.23 -9.05
N ARG A 182 9.49 6.87 -8.54
CA ARG A 182 8.21 7.13 -9.21
C ARG A 182 7.95 8.63 -9.36
N ALA A 183 8.13 9.41 -8.30
CA ALA A 183 7.93 10.86 -8.34
C ALA A 183 8.87 11.53 -9.35
N GLY A 184 10.12 11.08 -9.43
CA GLY A 184 11.09 11.54 -10.42
C GLY A 184 10.67 11.16 -11.83
N TRP A 185 10.23 9.92 -12.05
CA TRP A 185 9.79 9.45 -13.36
C TRP A 185 8.56 10.22 -13.86
N LEU A 186 7.61 10.57 -12.99
CA LEU A 186 6.40 11.31 -13.36
C LEU A 186 6.65 12.78 -13.75
N ARG A 187 7.84 13.33 -13.47
CA ARG A 187 8.15 14.75 -13.69
C ARG A 187 8.89 14.99 -15.01
N THR A 188 8.61 16.13 -15.62
CA THR A 188 9.36 16.62 -16.79
C THR A 188 10.68 17.29 -16.42
N PHE A 189 10.82 17.70 -15.15
CA PHE A 189 11.87 18.60 -14.65
C PHE A 189 11.98 19.93 -15.44
N SER A 190 10.90 20.33 -16.12
CA SER A 190 10.81 21.56 -16.91
C SER A 190 9.53 22.31 -16.55
N GLY A 191 9.66 23.58 -16.16
CA GLY A 191 8.52 24.42 -15.77
C GLY A 191 7.66 23.88 -14.64
N GLY A 192 8.20 22.97 -13.80
CA GLY A 192 7.46 22.38 -12.68
C GLY A 192 6.33 21.42 -13.06
N LYS A 193 6.36 20.83 -14.26
CA LYS A 193 5.24 20.02 -14.78
C LYS A 193 5.44 18.51 -14.59
N LEU A 194 4.32 17.81 -14.44
CA LEU A 194 4.22 16.36 -14.66
C LEU A 194 4.29 16.05 -16.16
N LYS A 195 4.77 14.85 -16.49
CA LYS A 195 4.64 14.29 -17.83
C LYS A 195 3.15 14.06 -18.11
N MET A 196 2.73 14.29 -19.34
CA MET A 196 1.36 14.11 -19.80
C MET A 196 1.39 13.51 -21.21
N SER A 197 0.32 12.82 -21.59
CA SER A 197 0.08 12.37 -22.96
C SER A 197 -0.91 13.30 -23.69
N ALA A 198 -1.17 13.01 -24.97
CA ALA A 198 -2.13 13.74 -25.78
C ALA A 198 -3.50 13.86 -25.08
N GLY A 199 -4.10 15.06 -25.16
CA GLY A 199 -5.39 15.34 -24.51
C GLY A 199 -5.31 15.74 -23.03
N ASN A 200 -4.11 16.03 -22.51
CA ASN A 200 -3.88 16.31 -21.08
C ASN A 200 -4.24 15.12 -20.19
N LEU A 201 -3.96 13.91 -20.66
CA LEU A 201 -4.10 12.68 -19.90
C LEU A 201 -2.78 12.33 -19.20
N PRO A 202 -2.79 11.43 -18.19
CA PRO A 202 -1.56 10.90 -17.63
C PRO A 202 -0.62 10.33 -18.71
N PRO A 203 0.68 10.23 -18.46
CA PRO A 203 1.62 9.65 -19.42
C PRO A 203 1.43 8.13 -19.50
N PHE A 204 1.62 7.54 -20.68
CA PHE A 204 1.81 6.10 -20.81
C PHE A 204 3.18 5.67 -20.30
N ASN A 205 3.34 4.39 -19.96
CA ASN A 205 4.60 3.71 -19.62
C ASN A 205 5.57 3.58 -20.83
N THR A 206 5.66 4.61 -21.68
CA THR A 206 6.46 4.64 -22.91
C THR A 206 7.53 5.73 -22.83
N LEU A 207 8.59 5.61 -23.64
CA LEU A 207 9.69 6.59 -23.67
C LEU A 207 9.20 7.99 -24.06
N THR A 208 8.11 8.08 -24.83
CA THR A 208 7.52 9.35 -25.27
C THR A 208 6.42 9.85 -24.34
N GLY A 209 5.91 9.01 -23.43
CA GLY A 209 4.68 9.25 -22.68
C GLY A 209 3.40 9.06 -23.49
N GLU A 210 3.50 8.74 -24.79
CA GLU A 210 2.36 8.53 -25.69
C GLU A 210 2.13 7.04 -25.96
N TYR A 211 0.88 6.65 -26.25
CA TYR A 211 0.51 5.25 -26.48
C TYR A 211 1.30 4.58 -27.61
N ASP A 212 1.60 5.29 -28.70
CA ASP A 212 2.32 4.72 -29.85
C ASP A 212 3.83 4.59 -29.62
N GLY A 213 4.36 5.15 -28.53
CA GLY A 213 5.78 5.07 -28.19
C GLY A 213 6.24 3.66 -27.79
N PRO A 214 7.54 3.35 -27.89
CA PRO A 214 8.10 2.13 -27.33
C PRO A 214 7.97 2.14 -25.80
N VAL A 215 7.71 0.98 -25.19
CA VAL A 215 7.66 0.82 -23.72
C VAL A 215 8.97 1.28 -23.11
N ASP A 216 8.88 2.07 -22.05
CA ASP A 216 10.03 2.49 -21.26
C ASP A 216 10.33 1.40 -20.20
N PRO A 217 11.47 0.70 -20.27
CA PRO A 217 11.83 -0.30 -19.26
C PRO A 217 12.06 0.29 -17.86
N ALA A 218 12.21 1.62 -17.74
CA ALA A 218 12.31 2.32 -16.47
C ALA A 218 10.96 2.86 -15.97
N ALA A 219 9.85 2.64 -16.69
CA ALA A 219 8.54 3.07 -16.24
C ALA A 219 8.15 2.33 -14.95
N PRO A 220 7.57 3.03 -13.95
CA PRO A 220 7.04 2.39 -12.76
C PRO A 220 5.99 1.33 -13.09
N GLU A 221 6.01 0.24 -12.33
CA GLU A 221 5.00 -0.81 -12.43
C GLU A 221 3.62 -0.28 -12.06
N MET A 222 2.59 -0.79 -12.74
CA MET A 222 1.19 -0.53 -12.42
C MET A 222 0.48 -1.88 -12.24
N ALA A 223 -0.40 -1.98 -11.24
CA ALA A 223 -1.28 -3.14 -11.13
C ALA A 223 -2.23 -3.14 -12.32
N MET A 224 -2.15 -4.19 -13.13
CA MET A 224 -3.01 -4.39 -14.28
C MET A 224 -3.70 -5.74 -14.16
N PRO A 225 -5.03 -5.78 -14.02
CA PRO A 225 -5.77 -7.04 -13.93
C PRO A 225 -5.81 -7.81 -15.26
N MET A 226 -5.24 -7.25 -16.34
CA MET A 226 -5.27 -7.82 -17.68
C MET A 226 -3.85 -8.11 -18.20
N PRO A 227 -3.40 -9.38 -18.23
CA PRO A 227 -2.01 -9.74 -18.56
C PRO A 227 -1.61 -9.48 -20.02
N PHE A 228 -2.56 -9.14 -20.90
CA PHE A 228 -2.33 -8.88 -22.32
C PHE A 228 -2.15 -7.39 -22.66
N VAL A 229 -2.46 -6.49 -21.73
CA VAL A 229 -2.23 -5.05 -21.93
C VAL A 229 -0.78 -4.75 -21.60
N GLN A 230 -0.03 -4.18 -22.54
CA GLN A 230 1.40 -3.86 -22.36
C GLN A 230 1.66 -2.37 -22.10
N LYS A 231 0.66 -1.52 -22.40
CA LYS A 231 0.76 -0.07 -22.24
C LYS A 231 -0.42 0.45 -21.44
N TRP A 232 -0.10 1.27 -20.44
CA TRP A 232 -1.05 1.79 -19.47
C TRP A 232 -0.63 3.18 -19.03
N PHE A 233 -1.59 3.92 -18.47
CA PHE A 233 -1.29 5.19 -17.83
C PHE A 233 -0.47 4.95 -16.57
N VAL A 234 0.45 5.86 -16.29
CA VAL A 234 1.28 5.84 -15.09
C VAL A 234 0.90 7.01 -14.20
N ALA A 235 0.67 6.73 -12.92
CA ALA A 235 0.29 7.69 -11.89
C ALA A 235 1.14 7.49 -10.62
N GLY A 236 0.84 8.24 -9.56
CA GLY A 236 1.50 8.12 -8.26
C GLY A 236 1.16 6.81 -7.53
N ASP A 237 -0.10 6.38 -7.57
CA ASP A 237 -0.54 5.09 -7.05
C ASP A 237 -0.56 4.02 -8.16
N LEU A 238 -0.12 2.80 -7.83
CA LEU A 238 0.03 1.73 -8.82
C LEU A 238 -1.30 1.17 -9.32
N ARG A 239 -2.42 1.43 -8.63
CA ARG A 239 -3.74 0.89 -8.94
C ARG A 239 -4.60 1.88 -9.74
N ALA A 240 -4.03 2.99 -10.23
CA ALA A 240 -4.79 4.02 -10.95
C ALA A 240 -5.58 3.51 -12.17
N ASN A 241 -5.19 2.38 -12.75
CA ASN A 241 -5.86 1.77 -13.92
C ASN A 241 -6.92 0.71 -13.53
N GLU A 242 -7.27 0.55 -12.26
CA GLU A 242 -8.22 -0.47 -11.79
C GLU A 242 -9.59 -0.36 -12.47
N ASN A 243 -10.10 0.87 -12.60
CA ASN A 243 -11.32 1.16 -13.33
C ASN A 243 -11.31 2.59 -13.94
N PRO A 244 -12.10 2.86 -14.99
CA PRO A 244 -12.09 4.16 -15.67
C PRO A 244 -12.53 5.35 -14.80
N MET A 245 -13.36 5.14 -13.79
CA MET A 245 -13.85 6.21 -12.91
C MET A 245 -12.78 6.67 -11.91
N LEU A 246 -11.91 5.77 -11.48
CA LEU A 246 -10.76 6.10 -10.63
C LEU A 246 -9.69 6.87 -11.41
N LEU A 247 -9.49 6.52 -12.68
CA LEU A 247 -8.49 7.12 -13.56
C LEU A 247 -8.88 8.55 -14.02
N SER A 248 -10.17 8.84 -14.15
CA SER A 248 -10.72 10.09 -14.70
C SER A 248 -10.68 11.26 -13.73
#